data_AF-A0A6P6V8J4-F1
#
_entry.id   AF-A0A6P6V8J4-F1
#
_cell.length_a   1.000
_cell.length_b   1.000
_cell.length_c   1.000
_cell.angle_alpha   90.00
_cell.angle_beta   90.00
_cell.angle_gamma   90.00
#
_symmetry.space_group_name_H-M   'P 1'
#
loop_
_entity.id
_entity.type
_entity.pdbx_description
1 polymer ?
#
loop_
_entity_poly.entity_id
_entity_poly.type
_entity_poly.pdbx_seq_one_letter_code
_entity_poly.pdbx_strand_id
1 'polypeptide(L)'
;MYDETIDSFKWVFGTFLEAMCGKRPSTILTDQDHAMAAALSVVMPETFHGLCTFHIRHNFMKHLGNHYKENSDLPYMFGACMYEFEEVEQFNRVWEAMVKKHNLENNEWLSGLYRIRDKWARCMMKERWTAGMRSTQLSESLNAAIKNHLKLDHDLVQFFRHFNRVVDEKRHNELIAEYEMRQKLPMVGLRKTPMLVHASETYSPTVFVAFQNKYGESTAMVILRQQDAAMIVEFAVMRYDGGPERIVVFNRNDLSVRCSCKKYENEGILCGHALKVFDTMGIKIIPPEYIKR
;
A
#
# COMPACT_ATOMS: atom_id res chain seq x y z
N MET A 1 -26.30 2.09 6.22
CA MET A 1 -26.51 3.46 5.72
C MET A 1 -27.78 3.40 4.90
N TYR A 2 -28.84 4.13 5.27
CA TYR A 2 -30.13 4.03 4.58
C TYR A 2 -30.11 4.78 3.24
N ASP A 3 -29.17 5.71 3.09
CA ASP A 3 -28.92 6.55 1.93
C ASP A 3 -27.40 6.74 1.70
N GLU A 4 -26.91 6.50 0.49
CA GLU A 4 -25.50 6.72 0.10
C GLU A 4 -25.29 8.20 -0.25
N THR A 5 -25.55 9.09 0.72
CA THR A 5 -25.47 10.54 0.54
C THR A 5 -24.20 11.12 1.13
N ILE A 6 -23.84 12.33 0.69
CA ILE A 6 -22.69 13.07 1.20
C ILE A 6 -22.81 13.26 2.73
N ASP A 7 -24.00 13.58 3.23
CA ASP A 7 -24.19 13.86 4.66
C ASP A 7 -24.11 12.58 5.51
N SER A 8 -24.62 11.45 5.00
CA SER A 8 -24.45 10.15 5.65
C SER A 8 -22.96 9.74 5.72
N PHE A 9 -22.19 9.96 4.66
CA PHE A 9 -20.74 9.72 4.71
C PHE A 9 -19.98 10.71 5.58
N LYS A 10 -20.38 11.99 5.63
CA LYS A 10 -19.80 12.97 6.57
C LYS A 10 -20.00 12.52 8.01
N TRP A 11 -21.21 12.06 8.34
CA TRP A 11 -21.50 11.53 9.67
C TRP A 11 -20.63 10.31 9.99
N VAL A 12 -20.48 9.35 9.07
CA VAL A 12 -19.62 8.17 9.29
C VAL A 12 -18.15 8.58 9.47
N PHE A 13 -17.61 9.43 8.61
CA PHE A 13 -16.22 9.88 8.73
C PHE A 13 -15.99 10.71 9.99
N GLY A 14 -16.96 11.54 10.38
CA GLY A 14 -16.91 12.33 11.62
C GLY A 14 -16.91 11.43 12.85
N THR A 15 -17.84 10.47 12.91
CA THR A 15 -17.91 9.48 13.99
C THR A 15 -16.65 8.64 14.08
N PHE A 16 -16.09 8.22 12.93
CA PHE A 16 -14.81 7.52 12.90
C PHE A 16 -13.68 8.38 13.48
N LEU A 17 -13.61 9.65 13.10
CA LEU A 17 -12.57 10.55 13.60
C LEU A 17 -12.71 10.81 15.11
N GLU A 18 -13.93 10.95 15.62
CA GLU A 18 -14.23 11.05 17.05
C GLU A 18 -13.78 9.80 17.81
N ALA A 19 -14.10 8.61 17.29
CA ALA A 19 -13.67 7.34 17.87
C ALA A 19 -12.13 7.17 17.87
N MET A 20 -11.44 7.81 16.92
CA MET A 20 -9.98 7.88 16.84
C MET A 20 -9.37 9.05 17.63
N CYS A 21 -10.13 9.68 18.54
CA CYS A 21 -9.71 10.82 19.36
C CYS A 21 -9.20 12.00 18.51
N GLY A 22 -9.83 12.28 17.37
CA GLY A 22 -9.43 13.34 16.45
C GLY A 22 -8.22 13.01 15.58
N LYS A 23 -7.61 11.82 15.74
CA LYS A 23 -6.45 11.42 14.93
C LYS A 23 -6.92 10.84 13.60
N ARG A 24 -6.73 11.62 12.53
CA ARG A 24 -7.01 11.16 11.17
C ARG A 24 -5.91 10.23 10.65
N PRO A 25 -6.26 9.25 9.80
CA PRO A 25 -5.28 8.44 9.08
C PRO A 25 -4.59 9.26 7.98
N SER A 26 -3.37 8.90 7.61
CA SER A 26 -2.66 9.54 6.50
C SER A 26 -3.28 9.21 5.14
N THR A 27 -3.89 8.02 5.01
CA THR A 27 -4.54 7.55 3.78
C THR A 27 -5.82 6.79 4.10
N ILE A 28 -6.85 7.01 3.28
CA ILE A 28 -8.07 6.20 3.23
C ILE A 28 -8.23 5.67 1.81
N LEU A 29 -8.58 4.39 1.71
CA LEU A 29 -8.94 3.74 0.45
C LEU A 29 -10.45 3.48 0.43
N THR A 30 -11.15 4.02 -0.56
CA THR A 30 -12.57 3.71 -0.81
C THR A 30 -12.76 3.13 -2.21
N ASP A 31 -13.98 2.75 -2.56
CA ASP A 31 -14.35 2.57 -3.97
C ASP A 31 -14.48 3.92 -4.69
N GLN A 32 -15.02 3.90 -5.91
CA GLN A 32 -15.17 5.08 -6.78
C GLN A 32 -16.48 5.87 -6.53
N ASP A 33 -16.98 5.91 -5.29
CA ASP A 33 -18.17 6.68 -4.93
C ASP A 33 -17.90 8.19 -4.80
N HIS A 34 -18.73 9.00 -5.46
CA HIS A 34 -18.58 10.46 -5.47
C HIS A 34 -18.95 11.10 -4.13
N ALA A 35 -19.97 10.57 -3.45
CA ALA A 35 -20.43 11.09 -2.17
C ALA A 35 -19.40 10.85 -1.06
N MET A 36 -18.76 9.67 -1.03
CA MET A 36 -17.61 9.39 -0.16
C MET A 36 -16.45 10.34 -0.42
N ALA A 37 -16.10 10.56 -1.70
CA ALA A 37 -15.03 11.48 -2.06
C ALA A 37 -15.30 12.91 -1.56
N ALA A 38 -16.52 13.40 -1.75
CA ALA A 38 -16.94 14.72 -1.32
C ALA A 38 -16.95 14.84 0.21
N ALA A 39 -17.55 13.88 0.91
CA ALA A 39 -17.58 13.85 2.37
C ALA A 39 -16.17 13.82 2.98
N LEU A 40 -15.29 12.97 2.44
CA LEU A 40 -13.92 12.84 2.92
C LEU A 40 -13.13 14.15 2.76
N SER A 41 -13.32 14.85 1.64
CA SER A 41 -12.67 16.14 1.39
C SER A 41 -13.06 17.24 2.39
N VAL A 42 -14.23 17.12 3.00
CA VAL A 42 -14.73 18.05 4.02
C VAL A 42 -14.26 17.64 5.41
N VAL A 43 -14.40 16.36 5.77
CA VAL A 43 -14.16 15.88 7.15
C VAL A 43 -12.67 15.68 7.43
N MET A 44 -11.88 15.20 6.45
CA MET A 44 -10.45 14.94 6.61
C MET A 44 -9.66 15.43 5.38
N PRO A 45 -9.57 16.76 5.15
CA PRO A 45 -9.01 17.34 3.92
C PRO A 45 -7.54 17.01 3.65
N GLU A 46 -6.74 16.71 4.68
CA GLU A 46 -5.33 16.37 4.52
C GLU A 46 -5.07 14.85 4.48
N THR A 47 -6.12 14.03 4.67
CA THR A 47 -6.01 12.58 4.47
C THR A 47 -5.98 12.31 2.97
N PHE A 48 -4.97 11.57 2.50
CA PHE A 48 -4.91 11.18 1.11
C PHE A 48 -6.04 10.19 0.79
N HIS A 49 -6.86 10.54 -0.20
CA HIS A 49 -7.92 9.68 -0.70
C HIS A 49 -7.40 8.87 -1.89
N GLY A 50 -7.10 7.58 -1.66
CA GLY A 50 -6.80 6.62 -2.71
C GLY A 50 -8.01 5.77 -3.09
N LEU A 51 -8.02 5.21 -4.29
CA LEU A 51 -9.08 4.36 -4.79
C LEU A 51 -8.66 2.89 -4.78
N CYS A 52 -9.61 2.04 -4.40
CA CYS A 52 -9.45 0.60 -4.37
C CYS A 52 -9.24 0.05 -5.79
N THR A 53 -8.05 -0.50 -6.05
CA THR A 53 -7.73 -1.06 -7.37
C THR A 53 -8.58 -2.29 -7.72
N PHE A 54 -9.10 -3.02 -6.73
CA PHE A 54 -10.05 -4.11 -6.98
C PHE A 54 -11.38 -3.60 -7.56
N HIS A 55 -11.96 -2.56 -6.96
CA HIS A 55 -13.19 -1.94 -7.46
C HIS A 55 -12.99 -1.28 -8.83
N ILE A 56 -11.83 -0.66 -9.06
CA ILE A 56 -11.48 -0.13 -10.39
C ILE A 56 -11.43 -1.25 -11.43
N ARG A 57 -10.81 -2.40 -11.12
CA ARG A 57 -10.78 -3.56 -12.03
C ARG A 57 -12.18 -4.13 -12.26
N HIS A 58 -13.01 -4.21 -11.22
CA HIS A 58 -14.39 -4.65 -11.37
C HIS A 58 -15.19 -3.70 -12.28
N ASN A 59 -15.08 -2.39 -12.07
CA ASN A 59 -15.72 -1.38 -12.92
C ASN A 59 -15.19 -1.44 -14.36
N PHE A 60 -13.89 -1.67 -14.53
CA PHE A 60 -13.29 -1.91 -15.84
C PHE A 60 -13.97 -3.07 -16.58
N MET A 61 -14.13 -4.23 -15.93
CA MET A 61 -14.85 -5.37 -16.52
C MET A 61 -16.30 -5.01 -16.86
N LYS A 62 -16.97 -4.22 -16.01
CA LYS A 62 -18.37 -3.81 -16.20
C LYS A 62 -18.55 -2.88 -17.41
N HIS A 63 -17.67 -1.89 -17.55
CA HIS A 63 -17.75 -0.88 -18.62
C HIS A 63 -17.15 -1.36 -19.94
N LEU A 64 -16.15 -2.25 -19.90
CA LEU A 64 -15.39 -2.66 -21.07
C LEU A 64 -15.48 -4.16 -21.35
N GLY A 65 -16.33 -4.91 -20.64
CA GLY A 65 -16.55 -6.34 -20.81
C GLY A 65 -16.85 -6.75 -22.27
N ASN A 66 -17.56 -5.90 -23.00
CA ASN A 66 -17.88 -6.15 -24.42
C ASN A 66 -16.68 -5.94 -25.37
N HIS A 67 -15.61 -5.29 -24.92
CA HIS A 67 -14.37 -5.11 -25.68
C HIS A 67 -13.40 -6.31 -25.50
N TYR A 68 -13.79 -7.34 -24.73
CA TYR A 68 -13.04 -8.58 -24.59
C TYR A 68 -13.28 -9.45 -25.84
N LYS A 69 -12.48 -9.21 -26.88
CA LYS A 69 -12.29 -10.22 -27.92
C LYS A 69 -11.44 -11.37 -27.36
N GLU A 70 -11.64 -12.59 -27.84
CA GLU A 70 -10.69 -13.69 -27.59
C GLU A 70 -9.28 -13.20 -27.98
N ASN A 71 -8.33 -13.30 -27.04
CA ASN A 71 -6.94 -12.80 -27.15
C ASN A 71 -6.75 -11.27 -27.05
N SER A 72 -7.69 -10.51 -26.49
CA SER A 72 -7.47 -9.08 -26.19
C SER A 72 -6.42 -8.88 -25.08
N ASP A 73 -5.40 -8.07 -25.34
CA ASP A 73 -4.40 -7.66 -24.35
C ASP A 73 -4.82 -6.44 -23.51
N LEU A 74 -6.01 -5.89 -23.76
CA LEU A 74 -6.58 -4.75 -23.04
C LEU A 74 -6.53 -4.91 -21.49
N PRO A 75 -6.93 -6.04 -20.89
CA PRO A 75 -6.90 -6.19 -19.44
C PRO A 75 -5.48 -6.25 -18.87
N TYR A 76 -4.54 -6.78 -19.67
CA TYR A 76 -3.13 -6.85 -19.32
C TYR A 76 -2.49 -5.45 -19.38
N MET A 77 -2.72 -4.70 -20.47
CA MET A 77 -2.24 -3.31 -20.59
C MET A 77 -2.80 -2.42 -19.48
N PHE A 78 -4.09 -2.58 -19.14
CA PHE A 78 -4.71 -1.85 -18.05
C PHE A 78 -4.10 -2.25 -16.69
N GLY A 79 -3.90 -3.55 -16.45
CA GLY A 79 -3.19 -4.05 -15.27
C GLY A 79 -1.78 -3.46 -15.15
N ALA A 80 -1.02 -3.41 -16.25
CA ALA A 80 0.30 -2.79 -16.28
C ALA A 80 0.24 -1.29 -15.91
N CYS A 81 -0.73 -0.55 -16.45
CA CYS A 81 -0.98 0.84 -16.08
C CYS A 81 -1.25 1.01 -14.57
N MET A 82 -1.98 0.09 -13.97
CA MET A 82 -2.25 0.12 -12.53
C MET A 82 -1.01 -0.21 -11.69
N TYR A 83 -0.23 -1.23 -12.06
CA TYR A 83 0.69 -1.89 -11.13
C TYR A 83 2.17 -1.82 -11.51
N GLU A 84 2.54 -1.62 -12.77
CA GLU A 84 3.92 -1.85 -13.21
C GLU A 84 4.75 -0.58 -13.29
N PHE A 85 4.15 0.53 -13.75
CA PHE A 85 4.91 1.74 -14.02
C PHE A 85 5.16 2.58 -12.77
N GLU A 86 6.41 3.04 -12.63
CA GLU A 86 6.84 3.93 -11.57
C GLU A 86 7.08 5.37 -12.06
N GLU A 87 7.36 5.53 -13.36
CA GLU A 87 7.50 6.82 -14.02
C GLU A 87 6.20 7.21 -14.73
N VAL A 88 5.82 8.48 -14.57
CA VAL A 88 4.56 9.02 -15.08
C VAL A 88 4.54 9.02 -16.60
N GLU A 89 5.68 9.27 -17.23
CA GLU A 89 5.83 9.29 -18.68
C GLU A 89 5.62 7.91 -19.27
N GLN A 90 6.14 6.85 -18.62
CA GLN A 90 5.93 5.48 -19.09
C GLN A 90 4.46 5.08 -18.95
N PHE A 91 3.84 5.43 -17.83
CA PHE A 91 2.41 5.25 -17.62
C PHE A 91 1.59 5.95 -18.73
N ASN A 92 1.86 7.23 -19.00
CA ASN A 92 1.12 7.99 -20.02
C ASN A 92 1.26 7.37 -21.41
N ARG A 93 2.49 7.00 -21.81
CA ARG A 93 2.74 6.35 -23.10
C ARG A 93 1.95 5.05 -23.26
N VAL A 94 1.96 4.18 -22.24
CA VAL A 94 1.28 2.88 -22.31
C VAL A 94 -0.24 3.06 -22.23
N TRP A 95 -0.72 4.00 -21.42
CA TRP A 95 -2.14 4.37 -21.36
C TRP A 95 -2.64 4.86 -22.73
N GLU A 96 -1.94 5.81 -23.35
CA GLU A 96 -2.29 6.34 -24.68
C GLU A 96 -2.27 5.24 -25.75
N ALA A 97 -1.24 4.38 -25.73
CA ALA A 97 -1.15 3.23 -26.65
C ALA A 97 -2.31 2.25 -26.46
N MET A 98 -2.69 1.94 -25.22
CA MET A 98 -3.83 1.09 -24.89
C MET A 98 -5.14 1.69 -25.41
N VAL A 99 -5.41 2.97 -25.09
CA VAL A 99 -6.63 3.66 -25.51
C VAL A 99 -6.76 3.66 -27.03
N LYS A 100 -5.68 4.01 -27.75
CA LYS A 100 -5.66 4.04 -29.22
C LYS A 100 -5.82 2.66 -29.85
N LYS A 101 -5.09 1.66 -29.36
CA LYS A 101 -5.10 0.29 -29.90
C LYS A 101 -6.50 -0.34 -29.84
N HIS A 102 -7.27 -0.02 -28.80
CA HIS A 102 -8.59 -0.59 -28.57
C HIS A 102 -9.75 0.32 -29.02
N ASN A 103 -9.47 1.44 -29.69
CA ASN A 103 -10.44 2.44 -30.14
C ASN A 103 -11.32 2.98 -28.98
N LEU A 104 -10.68 3.35 -27.88
CA LEU A 104 -11.33 3.78 -26.63
C LEU A 104 -11.18 5.29 -26.36
N GLU A 105 -10.73 6.07 -27.34
CA GLU A 105 -10.46 7.50 -27.21
C GLU A 105 -11.69 8.29 -26.74
N ASN A 106 -12.88 7.89 -27.17
CA ASN A 106 -14.14 8.54 -26.82
C ASN A 106 -14.85 7.88 -25.63
N ASN A 107 -14.20 6.94 -24.93
CA ASN A 107 -14.80 6.30 -23.77
C ASN A 107 -14.78 7.24 -22.56
N GLU A 108 -15.96 7.74 -22.18
CA GLU A 108 -16.11 8.72 -21.09
C GLU A 108 -15.65 8.17 -19.74
N TRP A 109 -15.92 6.89 -19.45
CA TRP A 109 -15.54 6.27 -18.19
C TRP A 109 -14.02 6.16 -18.05
N LEU A 110 -13.30 5.69 -19.08
CA LEU A 110 -11.84 5.66 -19.09
C LEU A 110 -11.23 7.06 -19.01
N SER A 111 -11.82 8.02 -19.72
CA SER A 111 -11.40 9.43 -19.65
C SER A 111 -11.55 9.98 -18.22
N GLY A 112 -12.66 9.67 -17.54
CA GLY A 112 -12.89 10.01 -16.15
C GLY A 112 -11.89 9.34 -15.21
N LEU A 113 -11.62 8.04 -15.42
CA LEU A 113 -10.65 7.28 -14.62
C LEU A 113 -9.22 7.83 -14.75
N TYR A 114 -8.82 8.25 -15.95
CA TYR A 114 -7.52 8.86 -16.20
C TYR A 114 -7.35 10.22 -15.51
N ARG A 115 -8.43 11.03 -15.44
CA ARG A 115 -8.42 12.32 -14.74
C ARG A 115 -8.09 12.17 -13.26
N ILE A 116 -8.48 11.05 -12.65
CA ILE A 116 -8.25 10.74 -11.22
C ILE A 116 -7.14 9.71 -10.99
N ARG A 117 -6.21 9.57 -11.95
CA ARG A 117 -5.10 8.61 -11.91
C ARG A 117 -4.16 8.77 -10.71
N ASP A 118 -4.10 9.97 -10.14
CA ASP A 118 -3.36 10.27 -8.92
C ASP A 118 -3.81 9.44 -7.72
N LYS A 119 -5.04 8.93 -7.75
CA LYS A 119 -5.65 8.16 -6.66
C LYS A 119 -5.45 6.65 -6.75
N TRP A 120 -4.95 6.10 -7.87
CA TRP A 120 -4.89 4.64 -8.06
C TRP A 120 -3.65 4.11 -8.79
N ALA A 121 -3.02 4.92 -9.65
CA ALA A 121 -1.87 4.47 -10.43
C ALA A 121 -0.62 4.39 -9.55
N ARG A 122 0.18 3.32 -9.70
CA ARG A 122 1.38 3.10 -8.87
C ARG A 122 2.35 4.28 -8.91
N CYS A 123 2.66 4.77 -10.11
CA CYS A 123 3.59 5.88 -10.34
C CYS A 123 3.19 7.16 -9.59
N MET A 124 1.89 7.39 -9.38
CA MET A 124 1.37 8.55 -8.67
C MET A 124 1.29 8.33 -7.16
N MET A 125 1.02 7.09 -6.73
CA MET A 125 0.86 6.75 -5.32
C MET A 125 2.17 6.39 -4.61
N LYS A 126 3.29 6.29 -5.35
CA LYS A 126 4.58 5.80 -4.81
C LYS A 126 5.11 6.57 -3.60
N GLU A 127 4.73 7.84 -3.44
CA GLU A 127 5.14 8.67 -2.29
C GLU A 127 4.05 8.80 -1.22
N ARG A 128 2.87 8.21 -1.44
CA ARG A 128 1.77 8.22 -0.49
C ARG A 128 1.92 7.06 0.48
N TRP A 129 1.78 7.32 1.77
CA TRP A 129 1.75 6.27 2.77
C TRP A 129 0.51 5.39 2.59
N THR A 130 0.65 4.15 2.13
CA THR A 130 -0.48 3.23 2.00
C THR A 130 -0.31 1.96 2.84
N ALA A 131 0.81 1.82 3.55
CA ALA A 131 1.17 0.58 4.25
C ALA A 131 1.14 -0.66 3.31
N GLY A 132 1.46 -0.45 2.03
CA GLY A 132 1.38 -1.48 0.98
C GLY A 132 -0.05 -1.83 0.54
N MET A 133 -1.08 -1.20 1.11
CA MET A 133 -2.47 -1.43 0.72
C MET A 133 -2.75 -0.78 -0.64
N ARG A 134 -3.47 -1.51 -1.50
CA ARG A 134 -3.95 -1.05 -2.80
C ARG A 134 -5.42 -1.36 -3.06
N SER A 135 -6.07 -2.01 -2.10
CA SER A 135 -7.46 -2.43 -2.21
C SER A 135 -8.08 -2.52 -0.83
N THR A 136 -9.40 -2.61 -0.82
CA THR A 136 -10.24 -2.82 0.35
C THR A 136 -10.23 -4.29 0.82
N GLN A 137 -9.18 -5.08 0.50
CA GLN A 137 -9.07 -6.51 0.83
C GLN A 137 -9.43 -6.83 2.29
N LEU A 138 -8.99 -6.00 3.23
CA LEU A 138 -9.28 -6.18 4.65
C LEU A 138 -10.77 -6.00 4.96
N SER A 139 -11.41 -4.96 4.40
CA SER A 139 -12.85 -4.77 4.58
C SER A 139 -13.67 -5.78 3.79
N GLU A 140 -13.22 -6.23 2.61
CA GLU A 140 -13.87 -7.32 1.88
C GLU A 140 -13.80 -8.66 2.61
N SER A 141 -12.66 -8.97 3.23
CA SER A 141 -12.53 -10.15 4.09
C SER A 141 -13.46 -10.08 5.30
N LEU A 142 -13.57 -8.90 5.94
CA LEU A 142 -14.51 -8.68 7.02
C LEU A 142 -15.96 -8.81 6.53
N ASN A 143 -16.29 -8.20 5.41
CA ASN A 143 -17.61 -8.29 4.78
C ASN A 143 -17.96 -9.74 4.46
N ALA A 144 -17.03 -10.52 3.93
CA ALA A 144 -17.22 -11.94 3.65
C ALA A 144 -17.43 -12.75 4.94
N ALA A 145 -16.64 -12.51 5.98
CA ALA A 145 -16.81 -13.16 7.28
C ALA A 145 -18.19 -12.87 7.87
N ILE A 146 -18.64 -11.61 7.83
CA ILE A 146 -19.97 -11.22 8.28
C ILE A 146 -21.04 -11.91 7.44
N LYS A 147 -20.94 -11.85 6.10
CA LYS A 147 -21.89 -12.49 5.17
C LYS A 147 -22.04 -13.99 5.41
N ASN A 148 -20.96 -14.70 5.77
CA ASN A 148 -21.00 -16.13 6.09
C ASN A 148 -21.85 -16.45 7.33
N HIS A 149 -22.07 -15.48 8.22
CA HIS A 149 -22.90 -15.63 9.41
C HIS A 149 -24.31 -15.02 9.28
N LEU A 150 -24.61 -14.37 8.15
CA LEU A 150 -25.90 -13.72 7.92
C LEU A 150 -26.76 -14.52 6.94
N LYS A 151 -28.06 -14.54 7.19
CA LYS A 151 -29.08 -15.04 6.29
C LYS A 151 -30.11 -13.94 6.01
N LEU A 152 -30.80 -14.05 4.87
CA LEU A 152 -31.76 -13.05 4.40
C LEU A 152 -32.98 -12.89 5.33
N ASP A 153 -33.29 -13.91 6.12
CA ASP A 153 -34.40 -13.95 7.08
C ASP A 153 -34.02 -13.52 8.50
N HIS A 154 -32.77 -13.09 8.72
CA HIS A 154 -32.35 -12.63 10.04
C HIS A 154 -32.97 -11.27 10.42
N ASP A 155 -33.47 -11.17 11.64
CA ASP A 155 -33.90 -9.89 12.23
C ASP A 155 -32.70 -9.05 12.71
N LEU A 156 -32.95 -7.80 13.12
CA LEU A 156 -31.90 -6.89 13.59
C LEU A 156 -31.16 -7.41 14.84
N VAL A 157 -31.85 -8.10 15.76
CA VAL A 157 -31.24 -8.64 16.98
C VAL A 157 -30.30 -9.78 16.62
N GLN A 158 -30.71 -10.65 15.70
CA GLN A 158 -29.89 -11.73 15.15
C GLN A 158 -28.70 -11.17 14.38
N PHE A 159 -28.88 -10.12 13.57
CA PHE A 159 -27.79 -9.43 12.89
C PHE A 159 -26.73 -8.96 13.88
N PHE A 160 -27.11 -8.18 14.91
CA PHE A 160 -26.15 -7.66 15.89
C PHE A 160 -25.47 -8.78 16.68
N ARG A 161 -26.18 -9.87 16.98
CA ARG A 161 -25.57 -11.05 17.62
C ARG A 161 -24.46 -11.65 16.77
N HIS A 162 -24.71 -11.87 15.48
CA HIS A 162 -23.71 -12.41 14.56
C HIS A 162 -22.57 -11.43 14.28
N PHE A 163 -22.89 -10.15 14.12
CA PHE A 163 -21.90 -9.09 13.96
C PHE A 163 -20.95 -9.02 15.15
N ASN A 164 -21.48 -8.96 16.38
CA ASN A 164 -20.66 -8.92 17.60
C ASN A 164 -19.80 -10.16 17.75
N ARG A 165 -20.32 -11.35 17.40
CA ARG A 165 -19.52 -12.56 17.37
C ARG A 165 -18.31 -12.43 16.45
N VAL A 166 -18.48 -11.91 15.22
CA VAL A 166 -17.36 -11.69 14.29
C VAL A 166 -16.38 -10.68 14.86
N VAL A 167 -16.87 -9.59 15.48
CA VAL A 167 -16.00 -8.60 16.15
C VAL A 167 -15.19 -9.23 17.27
N ASP A 168 -15.82 -10.06 18.10
CA ASP A 168 -15.15 -10.76 19.21
C ASP A 168 -14.13 -11.78 18.70
N GLU A 169 -14.42 -12.51 17.62
CA GLU A 169 -13.44 -13.37 16.95
C GLU A 169 -12.23 -12.56 16.44
N LYS A 170 -12.43 -11.36 15.89
CA LYS A 170 -11.33 -10.49 15.46
C LYS A 170 -10.49 -9.98 16.64
N ARG A 171 -11.13 -9.52 17.72
CA ARG A 171 -10.44 -9.10 18.95
C ARG A 171 -9.67 -10.25 19.59
N HIS A 172 -10.25 -11.45 19.59
CA HIS A 172 -9.58 -12.64 20.10
C HIS A 172 -8.33 -12.98 19.29
N ASN A 173 -8.40 -12.91 17.96
CA ASN A 173 -7.24 -13.11 17.08
C ASN A 173 -6.15 -12.05 17.30
N GLU A 174 -6.53 -10.79 17.55
CA GLU A 174 -5.59 -9.72 17.91
C GLU A 174 -4.88 -10.04 19.24
N LEU A 175 -5.62 -10.47 20.26
CA LEU A 175 -5.06 -10.88 21.55
C LEU A 175 -4.11 -12.07 21.41
N ILE A 176 -4.45 -13.06 20.58
CA ILE A 176 -3.55 -14.19 20.27
C ILE A 176 -2.27 -13.66 19.62
N ALA A 177 -2.39 -12.80 18.60
CA ALA A 177 -1.23 -12.26 17.90
C ALA A 177 -0.32 -11.45 18.85
N GLU A 178 -0.91 -10.65 19.75
CA GLU A 178 -0.17 -9.90 20.76
C GLU A 178 0.51 -10.82 21.78
N TYR A 179 -0.19 -11.85 22.25
CA TYR A 179 0.37 -12.86 23.14
C TYR A 179 1.55 -13.59 22.49
N GLU A 180 1.37 -14.04 21.26
CA GLU A 180 2.44 -14.72 20.50
C GLU A 180 3.63 -13.81 20.27
N MET A 181 3.42 -12.52 19.97
CA MET A 181 4.49 -11.52 19.87
C MET A 181 5.29 -11.39 21.17
N ARG A 182 4.62 -11.42 22.33
CA ARG A 182 5.27 -11.30 23.65
C ARG A 182 6.00 -12.57 24.08
N GLN A 183 5.55 -13.75 23.62
CA GLN A 183 6.06 -15.04 24.11
C GLN A 183 7.02 -15.74 23.12
N LYS A 184 6.85 -15.55 21.82
CA LYS A 184 7.68 -16.20 20.80
C LYS A 184 8.79 -15.25 20.38
N LEU A 185 10.03 -15.61 20.70
CA LEU A 185 11.18 -14.98 20.07
C LEU A 185 11.11 -15.21 18.55
N PRO A 186 11.18 -14.17 17.72
CA PRO A 186 11.17 -14.35 16.27
C PRO A 186 12.29 -15.28 15.86
N MET A 187 12.02 -16.17 14.90
CA MET A 187 13.07 -17.01 14.35
C MET A 187 13.99 -16.16 13.48
N VAL A 188 15.03 -15.59 14.09
CA VAL A 188 16.03 -14.80 13.38
C VAL A 188 16.93 -15.72 12.58
N GLY A 189 16.68 -15.82 11.27
CA GLY A 189 17.66 -16.34 10.33
C GLY A 189 18.91 -15.46 10.37
N LEU A 190 20.11 -16.06 10.37
CA LEU A 190 21.39 -15.37 10.52
C LEU A 190 21.50 -14.57 11.84
N ARG A 191 21.40 -15.25 13.00
CA ARG A 191 21.50 -14.63 14.35
C ARG A 191 22.75 -13.79 14.61
N LYS A 192 23.79 -13.91 13.78
CA LYS A 192 25.02 -13.11 13.86
C LYS A 192 24.93 -11.77 13.12
N THR A 193 23.78 -11.47 12.50
CA THR A 193 23.53 -10.22 11.78
C THR A 193 22.84 -9.21 12.71
N PRO A 194 23.53 -8.17 13.22
CA PRO A 194 22.96 -7.28 14.24
C PRO A 194 21.70 -6.56 13.77
N MET A 195 21.61 -6.21 12.48
CA MET A 195 20.44 -5.54 11.90
C MET A 195 19.18 -6.40 12.00
N LEU A 196 19.29 -7.71 11.76
CA LEU A 196 18.17 -8.65 11.85
C LEU A 196 17.78 -8.92 13.29
N VAL A 197 18.74 -8.98 14.20
CA VAL A 197 18.47 -9.09 15.64
C VAL A 197 17.70 -7.86 16.13
N HIS A 198 18.21 -6.66 15.85
CA HIS A 198 17.56 -5.42 16.22
C HIS A 198 16.15 -5.28 15.60
N ALA A 199 15.99 -5.65 14.32
CA ALA A 199 14.68 -5.68 13.67
C ALA A 199 13.69 -6.63 14.36
N SER A 200 14.16 -7.79 14.83
CA SER A 200 13.32 -8.77 15.51
C SER A 200 12.84 -8.32 16.89
N GLU A 201 13.62 -7.46 17.56
CA GLU A 201 13.29 -6.88 18.86
C GLU A 201 12.40 -5.63 18.72
N THR A 202 12.47 -4.97 17.55
CA THR A 202 11.80 -3.70 17.29
C THR A 202 10.42 -3.87 16.63
N TYR A 203 10.30 -4.80 15.67
CA TYR A 203 9.10 -4.94 14.85
C TYR A 203 8.18 -6.05 15.35
N SER A 204 6.88 -5.90 15.05
CA SER A 204 5.94 -7.02 15.20
C SER A 204 6.37 -8.21 14.31
N PRO A 205 6.00 -9.46 14.64
CA PRO A 205 6.44 -10.63 13.88
C PRO A 205 6.15 -10.54 12.38
N THR A 206 4.98 -10.02 11.99
CA THR A 206 4.60 -9.82 10.58
C THR A 206 5.51 -8.81 9.88
N VAL A 207 5.80 -7.68 10.52
CA VAL A 207 6.67 -6.65 9.96
C VAL A 207 8.13 -7.13 9.93
N PHE A 208 8.57 -7.89 10.94
CA PHE A 208 9.89 -8.50 10.98
C PHE A 208 10.10 -9.47 9.81
N VAL A 209 9.14 -10.35 9.50
CA VAL A 209 9.23 -11.26 8.34
C VAL A 209 9.35 -10.47 7.03
N ALA A 210 8.54 -9.41 6.87
CA ALA A 210 8.63 -8.55 5.69
C ALA A 210 10.00 -7.84 5.60
N PHE A 211 10.52 -7.34 6.72
CA PHE A 211 11.86 -6.75 6.79
C PHE A 211 12.96 -7.77 6.49
N GLN A 212 12.87 -8.99 7.03
CA GLN A 212 13.83 -10.07 6.80
C GLN A 212 13.90 -10.44 5.32
N ASN A 213 12.77 -10.49 4.62
CA ASN A 213 12.74 -10.69 3.17
C ASN A 213 13.46 -9.55 2.43
N LYS A 214 13.25 -8.28 2.83
CA LYS A 214 13.96 -7.13 2.24
C LYS A 214 15.45 -7.15 2.55
N TYR A 215 15.84 -7.59 3.72
CA TYR A 215 17.24 -7.80 4.07
C TYR A 215 17.86 -8.90 3.19
N GLY A 216 17.16 -10.02 2.98
CA GLY A 216 17.58 -11.07 2.05
C GLY A 216 17.77 -10.52 0.62
N GLU A 217 16.82 -9.74 0.11
CA GLU A 217 16.94 -9.07 -1.19
C GLU A 217 18.16 -8.15 -1.27
N SER A 218 18.53 -7.47 -0.16
CA SER A 218 19.69 -6.57 -0.12
C SER A 218 21.01 -7.29 -0.40
N THR A 219 21.11 -8.59 -0.11
CA THR A 219 22.31 -9.39 -0.36
C THR A 219 22.59 -9.60 -1.85
N ALA A 220 21.55 -9.54 -2.68
CA ALA A 220 21.65 -9.61 -4.15
C ALA A 220 21.79 -8.22 -4.81
N MET A 221 21.91 -7.14 -4.03
CA MET A 221 22.10 -5.79 -4.55
C MET A 221 23.58 -5.46 -4.75
N VAL A 222 23.87 -4.76 -5.83
CA VAL A 222 25.21 -4.32 -6.25
C VAL A 222 25.23 -2.80 -6.33
N ILE A 223 26.30 -2.18 -5.83
CA ILE A 223 26.56 -0.75 -5.99
C ILE A 223 27.33 -0.57 -7.30
N LEU A 224 26.76 0.18 -8.23
CA LEU A 224 27.33 0.46 -9.55
C LEU A 224 28.22 1.70 -9.52
N ARG A 225 27.77 2.73 -8.81
CA ARG A 225 28.46 4.02 -8.67
C ARG A 225 28.20 4.60 -7.28
N GLN A 226 29.18 5.32 -6.79
CA GLN A 226 29.13 6.07 -5.54
C GLN A 226 29.70 7.46 -5.80
N GLN A 227 28.93 8.48 -5.42
CA GLN A 227 29.33 9.87 -5.48
C GLN A 227 29.30 10.43 -4.06
N ASP A 228 30.49 10.65 -3.50
CA ASP A 228 30.64 11.25 -2.18
C ASP A 228 30.65 12.78 -2.31
N ALA A 229 29.57 13.41 -1.84
CA ALA A 229 29.64 14.77 -1.32
C ALA A 229 29.83 14.69 0.21
N ALA A 230 30.46 15.71 0.81
CA ALA A 230 30.92 15.65 2.21
C ALA A 230 29.91 15.05 3.20
N MET A 231 28.66 15.55 3.19
CA MET A 231 27.59 15.09 4.09
C MET A 231 26.60 14.11 3.44
N ILE A 232 26.49 14.16 2.11
CA ILE A 232 25.50 13.39 1.34
C ILE A 232 26.24 12.47 0.39
N VAL A 233 25.98 11.18 0.49
CA VAL A 233 26.53 10.16 -0.40
C VAL A 233 25.41 9.64 -1.28
N GLU A 234 25.60 9.73 -2.60
CA GLU A 234 24.68 9.16 -3.57
C GLU A 234 25.23 7.83 -4.09
N PHE A 235 24.40 6.80 -4.07
CA PHE A 235 24.70 5.48 -4.60
C PHE A 235 23.74 5.16 -5.73
N ALA A 236 24.24 4.58 -6.82
CA ALA A 236 23.36 3.82 -7.70
C ALA A 236 23.47 2.33 -7.42
N VAL A 237 22.31 1.74 -7.16
CA VAL A 237 22.16 0.37 -6.69
C VAL A 237 21.25 -0.39 -7.64
N MET A 238 21.63 -1.59 -8.01
CA MET A 238 20.85 -2.46 -8.88
C MET A 238 20.88 -3.90 -8.35
N ARG A 239 19.85 -4.67 -8.64
CA ARG A 239 19.87 -6.13 -8.42
C ARG A 239 20.88 -6.80 -9.37
N TYR A 240 21.61 -7.78 -8.84
CA TYR A 240 22.59 -8.56 -9.59
C TYR A 240 21.97 -9.30 -10.79
N ASP A 241 20.77 -9.86 -10.60
CA ASP A 241 20.04 -10.61 -11.63
C ASP A 241 19.21 -9.71 -12.57
N GLY A 242 19.45 -8.39 -12.52
CA GLY A 242 18.78 -7.39 -13.35
C GLY A 242 17.65 -6.66 -12.63
N GLY A 243 17.16 -5.60 -13.27
CA GLY A 243 16.13 -4.70 -12.74
C GLY A 243 16.52 -3.23 -12.91
N PRO A 244 15.62 -2.30 -12.58
CA PRO A 244 15.88 -0.87 -12.71
C PRO A 244 16.95 -0.43 -11.71
N GLU A 245 17.92 0.34 -12.20
CA GLU A 245 18.89 1.06 -11.37
C GLU A 245 18.16 2.06 -10.45
N ARG A 246 18.54 2.06 -9.17
CA ARG A 246 17.97 2.92 -8.14
C ARG A 246 19.00 3.86 -7.57
N ILE A 247 18.59 5.11 -7.40
CA ILE A 247 19.39 6.11 -6.71
C ILE A 247 19.04 6.06 -5.23
N VAL A 248 20.06 5.88 -4.39
CA VAL A 248 19.95 5.86 -2.94
C VAL A 248 20.82 6.97 -2.39
N VAL A 249 20.19 7.92 -1.70
CA VAL A 249 20.84 9.07 -1.08
C VAL A 249 20.96 8.80 0.41
N PHE A 250 22.18 8.79 0.93
CA PHE A 250 22.49 8.61 2.34
C PHE A 250 23.08 9.87 2.94
N ASN A 251 22.59 10.30 4.10
CA ASN A 251 23.09 11.44 4.85
C ASN A 251 23.91 10.96 6.06
N ARG A 252 25.19 11.36 6.11
CA ARG A 252 26.12 10.95 7.17
C ARG A 252 25.81 11.58 8.53
N ASN A 253 25.09 12.70 8.57
CA ASN A 253 24.83 13.43 9.81
C ASN A 253 23.71 12.79 10.64
N ASP A 254 22.59 12.48 10.00
CA ASP A 254 21.38 11.96 10.65
C ASP A 254 21.14 10.46 10.38
N LEU A 255 21.98 9.84 9.55
CA LEU A 255 21.89 8.46 9.09
C LEU A 255 20.66 8.17 8.21
N SER A 256 20.03 9.22 7.67
CA SER A 256 18.87 9.07 6.79
C SER A 256 19.27 8.52 5.43
N VAL A 257 18.44 7.61 4.94
CA VAL A 257 18.49 7.00 3.63
C VAL A 257 17.18 7.23 2.87
N ARG A 258 17.29 7.72 1.63
CA ARG A 258 16.16 7.87 0.72
C ARG A 258 16.45 7.12 -0.56
N CYS A 259 15.51 6.31 -1.01
CA CYS A 259 15.66 5.51 -2.22
C CYS A 259 14.64 5.94 -3.27
N SER A 260 15.04 6.03 -4.54
CA SER A 260 14.16 6.40 -5.65
C SER A 260 12.99 5.43 -5.86
N CYS A 261 13.05 4.21 -5.30
CA CYS A 261 11.91 3.27 -5.33
C CYS A 261 10.77 3.64 -4.38
N LYS A 262 10.97 4.58 -3.43
CA LYS A 262 9.96 5.12 -2.50
C LYS A 262 9.23 4.11 -1.61
N LYS A 263 9.78 2.90 -1.47
CA LYS A 263 9.15 1.81 -0.72
C LYS A 263 8.96 2.15 0.76
N TYR A 264 9.93 2.83 1.40
CA TYR A 264 9.78 3.20 2.80
C TYR A 264 8.69 4.26 2.98
N GLU A 265 8.64 5.25 2.10
CA GLU A 265 7.62 6.29 2.11
C GLU A 265 6.20 5.71 1.89
N ASN A 266 6.08 4.69 1.03
CA ASN A 266 4.80 4.04 0.75
C ASN A 266 4.39 2.99 1.80
N GLU A 267 5.31 2.13 2.23
CA GLU A 267 5.01 0.92 3.01
C GLU A 267 5.58 0.94 4.43
N GLY A 268 6.60 1.76 4.70
CA GLY A 268 7.24 1.86 6.02
C GLY A 268 8.32 0.84 6.29
N ILE A 269 8.70 0.08 5.27
CA ILE A 269 9.75 -0.92 5.37
C ILE A 269 10.87 -0.52 4.41
N LEU A 270 12.09 -0.44 4.94
CA LEU A 270 13.28 -0.16 4.15
C LEU A 270 13.43 -1.16 3.00
N CYS A 271 13.67 -0.67 1.79
CA CYS A 271 13.91 -1.51 0.63
C CYS A 271 15.29 -2.16 0.66
N GLY A 272 15.48 -3.25 -0.12
CA GLY A 272 16.78 -3.91 -0.26
C GLY A 272 17.90 -2.96 -0.72
N HIS A 273 17.61 -1.95 -1.56
CA HIS A 273 18.59 -0.96 -1.98
C HIS A 273 19.10 -0.09 -0.82
N ALA A 274 18.19 0.39 0.05
CA ALA A 274 18.54 1.19 1.22
C ALA A 274 19.31 0.36 2.25
N LEU A 275 18.89 -0.90 2.47
CA LEU A 275 19.59 -1.83 3.35
C LEU A 275 20.99 -2.18 2.83
N LYS A 276 21.18 -2.29 1.51
CA LYS A 276 22.50 -2.46 0.90
C LYS A 276 23.41 -1.27 1.22
N VAL A 277 22.91 -0.05 1.09
CA VAL A 277 23.67 1.16 1.42
C VAL A 277 23.98 1.23 2.91
N PHE A 278 23.04 0.90 3.80
CA PHE A 278 23.32 0.79 5.23
C PHE A 278 24.43 -0.23 5.53
N ASP A 279 24.38 -1.41 4.92
CA ASP A 279 25.42 -2.42 5.10
C ASP A 279 26.80 -1.90 4.66
N THR A 280 26.87 -1.24 3.50
CA THR A 280 28.10 -0.60 2.96
C THR A 280 28.62 0.53 3.84
N MET A 281 27.73 1.35 4.42
CA MET A 281 28.09 2.44 5.32
C MET A 281 28.36 1.98 6.76
N GLY A 282 28.31 0.67 7.03
CA GLY A 282 28.58 0.12 8.36
C GLY A 282 27.45 0.32 9.37
N ILE A 283 26.25 0.69 8.91
CA ILE A 283 25.06 0.85 9.76
C ILE A 283 24.48 -0.53 10.05
N LYS A 284 24.56 -0.96 11.31
CA LYS A 284 24.16 -2.32 11.73
C LYS A 284 22.90 -2.37 12.60
N ILE A 285 22.28 -1.22 12.88
CA ILE A 285 21.00 -1.09 13.58
C ILE A 285 20.08 -0.19 12.76
N ILE A 286 18.77 -0.35 12.95
CA ILE A 286 17.77 0.47 12.25
C ILE A 286 17.77 1.86 12.90
N PRO A 287 18.03 2.95 12.14
CA PRO A 287 17.96 4.29 12.71
C PRO A 287 16.55 4.60 13.24
N PRO A 288 16.41 5.34 14.35
CA PRO A 288 15.13 5.57 15.01
C PRO A 288 14.02 6.16 14.11
N GLU A 289 14.38 6.99 13.15
CA GLU A 289 13.43 7.58 12.20
C GLU A 289 12.69 6.55 11.34
N TYR A 290 13.29 5.36 11.14
CA TYR A 290 12.70 4.26 10.37
C TYR A 290 11.79 3.35 11.21
N ILE A 291 11.67 3.62 12.52
CA ILE A 291 10.85 2.85 13.46
C ILE A 291 9.57 3.65 13.74
N LYS A 292 8.51 3.35 12.99
CA LYS A 292 7.17 3.92 13.25
C LYS A 292 6.52 3.14 14.40
N ARG A 293 6.27 3.81 15.52
CA ARG A 293 5.52 3.29 16.67
C ARG A 293 4.04 3.62 16.55
#